data_AF-A0A2V9Q4B1-F1
#
_entry.id   AF-A0A2V9Q4B1-F1
#
_cell.length_a   1.000
_cell.length_b   1.000
_cell.length_c   1.000
_cell.angle_alpha   90.00
_cell.angle_beta   90.00
_cell.angle_gamma   90.00
#
_symmetry.space_group_name_H-M   'P 1'
#
loop_
_entity.id
_entity.type
_entity.pdbx_description
1 polymer ?
#
loop_
_entity_poly.entity_id
_entity_poly.type
_entity_poly.pdbx_seq_one_letter_code
_entity_poly.pdbx_strand_id
1 'polypeptide(L)'
;MRTLCCFVLLLFCAVRGYAQSNSYLFVWAGDDAKKSNDFPAVLDADAASPHYGQAVASVAVPGPSGTPHHTELEMPEGGFLLANVVFAQGGESTITELL
;
A
#
# COMPACT_ATOMS: atom_id res chain seq x y z
N MET A 1 -10.67 -26.57 -36.67
CA MET A 1 -9.67 -26.88 -35.62
C MET A 1 -8.77 -25.69 -35.29
N ARG A 2 -8.14 -25.00 -36.26
CA ARG A 2 -7.33 -23.78 -36.03
C ARG A 2 -8.09 -22.65 -35.33
N THR A 3 -9.32 -22.38 -35.75
CA THR A 3 -10.17 -21.30 -35.20
C THR A 3 -10.59 -21.55 -33.75
N LEU A 4 -10.81 -22.81 -33.38
CA LEU A 4 -11.15 -23.21 -32.01
C LEU A 4 -9.96 -23.03 -31.06
N CYS A 5 -8.75 -23.32 -31.54
CA CYS A 5 -7.52 -23.14 -30.76
C CYS A 5 -7.23 -21.65 -30.46
N CYS A 6 -7.44 -20.76 -31.45
CA CYS A 6 -7.32 -19.31 -31.25
C CYS A 6 -8.33 -18.78 -30.24
N PHE A 7 -9.58 -19.26 -30.27
CA PHE A 7 -10.60 -18.86 -29.29
C PHE A 7 -10.26 -19.30 -27.87
N VAL A 8 -9.76 -20.53 -27.70
CA VAL A 8 -9.31 -21.03 -26.39
C VAL A 8 -8.12 -20.23 -25.86
N LEU A 9 -7.15 -19.89 -26.70
CA LEU A 9 -6.00 -19.04 -26.34
C LEU A 9 -6.42 -17.62 -25.92
N LEU A 10 -7.37 -17.01 -26.63
CA LEU A 10 -7.89 -15.68 -26.29
C LEU A 10 -8.65 -15.69 -24.95
N LEU A 11 -9.45 -16.72 -24.70
CA LEU A 11 -10.14 -16.90 -23.41
C LEU A 11 -9.17 -17.10 -22.24
N PHE A 12 -8.09 -17.87 -22.44
CA PHE A 12 -7.05 -18.05 -21.41
C PHE A 12 -6.29 -16.76 -21.08
N CYS A 13 -6.01 -15.90 -22.06
CA CYS A 13 -5.39 -14.59 -21.81
C CYS A 13 -6.33 -13.65 -21.04
N ALA A 14 -7.63 -13.62 -21.39
CA ALA A 14 -8.60 -12.77 -20.72
C ALA A 14 -8.82 -13.18 -19.25
N VAL A 15 -8.81 -14.48 -18.95
CA VAL A 15 -8.94 -15.00 -17.58
C VAL A 15 -7.73 -14.67 -16.69
N ARG A 16 -6.51 -14.70 -17.26
CA ARG A 16 -5.31 -14.26 -16.52
C ARG A 16 -5.34 -12.78 -16.15
N GLY A 17 -5.91 -11.93 -17.02
CA GLY A 17 -6.01 -10.50 -16.78
C GLY A 17 -7.03 -10.11 -15.69
N TYR A 18 -8.09 -10.91 -15.46
CA TYR A 18 -9.04 -10.61 -14.39
C TYR A 18 -8.50 -11.02 -13.01
N ALA A 19 -7.66 -12.06 -12.96
CA ALA A 19 -7.20 -12.66 -11.70
C ALA A 19 -6.01 -11.93 -11.07
N GLN A 20 -5.64 -10.76 -11.57
CA GLN A 20 -4.66 -9.91 -10.91
C GLN A 20 -5.41 -9.07 -9.88
N SER A 21 -5.40 -9.51 -8.62
CA SER A 21 -5.88 -8.67 -7.53
C SER A 21 -5.04 -7.40 -7.55
N ASN A 22 -5.67 -6.22 -7.61
CA ASN A 22 -4.98 -4.96 -7.36
C ASN A 22 -4.14 -5.15 -6.10
N SER A 23 -2.82 -5.10 -6.27
CA SER A 23 -1.88 -5.32 -5.19
C SER A 23 -1.48 -3.95 -4.68
N TYR A 24 -1.63 -3.72 -3.39
CA TYR A 24 -1.26 -2.46 -2.76
C TYR A 24 -0.17 -2.71 -1.73
N LEU A 25 0.77 -1.77 -1.63
CA LEU A 25 1.78 -1.78 -0.59
C LEU A 25 1.57 -0.57 0.32
N PHE A 26 1.41 -0.84 1.62
CA PHE A 26 1.29 0.18 2.65
C PHE A 26 2.69 0.49 3.18
N VAL A 27 3.09 1.76 3.14
CA VAL A 27 4.43 2.20 3.52
C VAL A 27 4.32 3.37 4.48
N TRP A 28 5.04 3.33 5.59
CA TRP A 28 5.28 4.52 6.40
C TRP A 28 6.51 5.26 5.87
N ALA A 29 6.33 6.53 5.50
CA ALA A 29 7.41 7.40 5.04
C ALA A 29 7.49 8.66 5.89
N GLY A 30 8.64 9.34 5.84
CA GLY A 30 8.89 10.60 6.51
C GLY A 30 9.87 11.46 5.72
N ASP A 31 9.89 12.76 6.02
CA ASP A 31 10.86 13.67 5.43
C ASP A 31 12.18 13.59 6.19
N ASP A 32 13.25 13.21 5.50
CA ASP A 32 14.60 13.11 6.06
C ASP A 32 15.10 14.46 6.61
N ALA A 33 14.69 15.58 6.00
CA ALA A 33 15.00 16.91 6.49
C ALA A 33 14.13 17.34 7.70
N LYS A 34 13.13 16.52 8.07
CA LYS A 34 12.19 16.73 9.20
C LYS A 34 11.45 18.06 9.13
N LYS A 35 11.12 18.53 7.92
CA LYS A 35 10.37 19.77 7.67
C LYS A 35 8.89 19.52 7.46
N SER A 36 8.51 18.33 7.03
CA SER A 36 7.12 17.90 6.95
C SER A 36 6.85 16.74 7.91
N ASN A 37 5.57 16.56 8.24
CA ASN A 37 5.13 15.41 9.02
C ASN A 37 5.41 14.09 8.28
N ASP A 38 5.53 13.03 9.08
CA ASP A 38 5.51 11.67 8.55
C ASP A 38 4.11 11.33 7.99
N PHE A 39 4.06 10.37 7.08
CA PHE A 39 2.83 9.96 6.42
C PHE A 39 2.88 8.50 6.00
N PRO A 40 1.82 7.72 6.30
CA PRO A 40 1.52 6.53 5.54
C PRO A 40 1.16 6.86 4.10
N ALA A 41 1.61 6.01 3.18
CA ALA A 41 1.25 6.04 1.77
C ALA A 41 0.79 4.65 1.32
N VAL A 42 -0.14 4.62 0.38
CA VAL A 42 -0.54 3.41 -0.35
C VAL A 42 0.09 3.50 -1.74
N LEU A 43 0.92 2.53 -2.07
CA LEU A 43 1.52 2.40 -3.39
C LEU A 43 0.76 1.37 -4.21
N ASP A 44 0.60 1.66 -5.50
CA ASP A 44 0.20 0.65 -6.47
C ASP A 44 1.35 -0.36 -6.65
N ALA A 45 1.13 -1.59 -6.23
CA ALA A 45 2.09 -2.70 -6.33
C ALA A 45 1.72 -3.70 -7.42
N ASP A 46 0.70 -3.42 -8.24
CA ASP A 46 0.38 -4.24 -9.40
C ASP A 46 1.37 -3.96 -10.54
N ALA A 47 2.22 -4.95 -10.85
CA ALA A 47 3.24 -4.84 -11.89
C ALA A 47 2.68 -4.60 -13.32
N ALA A 48 1.40 -4.88 -13.59
CA ALA A 48 0.78 -4.55 -14.88
C ALA A 48 0.09 -3.18 -14.88
N SER A 49 -0.02 -2.51 -13.72
CA SER A 49 -0.64 -1.19 -13.64
C SER A 49 0.23 -0.13 -14.34
N PRO A 50 -0.35 0.79 -15.13
CA PRO A 50 0.37 1.95 -15.64
C PRO A 50 0.80 2.92 -14.51
N HIS A 51 0.27 2.73 -13.30
CA HIS A 51 0.61 3.49 -12.09
C HIS A 51 1.52 2.72 -11.13
N TYR A 52 2.08 1.56 -11.54
CA TYR A 52 2.97 0.77 -10.70
C TYR A 52 4.07 1.63 -10.04
N GLY A 53 4.20 1.50 -8.72
CA GLY A 53 5.14 2.23 -7.88
C GLY A 53 4.71 3.67 -7.54
N GLN A 54 3.56 4.14 -8.02
CA GLN A 54 3.04 5.46 -7.68
C GLN A 54 2.21 5.41 -6.39
N ALA A 55 2.26 6.49 -5.61
CA ALA A 55 1.35 6.67 -4.48
C ALA A 55 -0.06 6.98 -4.99
N VAL A 56 -1.03 6.19 -4.55
CA VAL A 56 -2.46 6.35 -4.88
C VAL A 56 -3.24 7.00 -3.75
N ALA A 57 -2.73 6.95 -2.52
CA ALA A 57 -3.26 7.64 -1.35
C ALA A 57 -2.16 7.93 -0.31
N SER A 58 -2.38 8.93 0.52
CA SER A 58 -1.52 9.26 1.67
C SER A 58 -2.27 10.03 2.73
N VAL A 59 -1.89 9.86 3.99
CA VAL A 59 -2.45 10.63 5.12
C VAL A 59 -1.31 11.16 5.99
N ALA A 60 -1.35 12.45 6.33
CA ALA A 60 -0.35 13.02 7.23
C ALA A 60 -0.61 12.58 8.67
N VAL A 61 0.45 12.14 9.37
CA VAL A 61 0.39 11.84 10.80
C VAL A 61 0.61 13.15 11.56
N PRO A 62 -0.29 13.55 12.47
CA PRO A 62 -0.08 14.74 13.28
C PRO A 62 1.05 14.50 14.29
N GLY A 63 1.95 15.48 14.45
CA GLY A 63 3.02 15.42 15.44
C GLY A 63 4.43 15.51 14.84
N PRO A 64 5.47 15.47 15.67
CA PRO A 64 6.85 15.47 15.20
C PRO A 64 7.17 14.16 14.47
N SER A 65 8.16 14.17 13.56
CA SER A 65 8.64 12.91 12.96
C SER A 65 9.16 11.96 14.04
N GLY A 66 8.77 10.69 13.92
CA GLY A 66 9.14 9.65 14.87
C GLY A 66 9.92 8.52 14.20
N THR A 67 10.11 7.42 14.92
CA THR A 67 10.68 6.18 14.37
C THR A 67 9.53 5.19 14.12
N PRO A 68 9.18 4.90 12.86
CA PRO A 68 8.15 3.91 12.54
C PRO A 68 8.58 2.55 13.08
N HIS A 69 7.69 1.84 13.77
CA HIS A 69 8.09 0.65 14.52
C HIS A 69 7.37 -0.62 14.09
N HIS A 70 6.07 -0.58 13.79
CA HIS A 70 5.27 -1.73 13.37
C HIS A 70 4.11 -1.30 12.46
N THR A 71 3.93 -2.08 11.39
CA THR A 71 2.66 -2.20 10.65
C THR A 71 2.27 -3.66 10.60
N GLU A 72 0.99 -3.96 10.42
CA GLU A 72 0.57 -5.31 10.03
C GLU A 72 1.16 -5.68 8.65
N LEU A 73 1.36 -6.98 8.41
CA LEU A 73 1.98 -7.48 7.17
C LEU A 73 1.00 -7.49 5.99
N GLU A 74 -0.28 -7.75 6.28
CA GLU A 74 -1.36 -7.85 5.31
C GLU A 74 -2.58 -7.10 5.86
N MET A 75 -3.39 -6.55 4.96
CA MET A 75 -4.64 -5.87 5.31
C MET A 75 -5.60 -6.87 5.98
N PRO A 76 -6.02 -6.64 7.24
CA PRO A 76 -7.04 -7.47 7.87
C PRO A 76 -8.38 -7.37 7.14
N GLU A 77 -9.24 -8.39 7.28
CA GLU A 77 -10.59 -8.41 6.67
C GLU A 77 -11.45 -7.19 7.07
N GLY A 78 -11.19 -6.61 8.25
CA GLY A 78 -11.87 -5.42 8.73
C GLY A 78 -11.52 -4.13 7.97
N GLY A 79 -10.47 -4.13 7.14
CA GLY A 79 -10.06 -2.96 6.37
C GLY A 79 -9.32 -1.88 7.17
N PHE A 80 -8.93 -2.16 8.41
CA PHE A 80 -8.14 -1.26 9.25
C PHE A 80 -6.73 -1.78 9.43
N LEU A 81 -5.73 -0.94 9.14
CA LEU A 81 -4.33 -1.27 9.34
C LEU A 81 -3.82 -0.61 10.62
N LEU A 82 -3.24 -1.39 11.53
CA LEU A 82 -2.50 -0.82 12.65
C LEU A 82 -1.12 -0.37 12.17
N ALA A 83 -0.83 0.93 12.27
CA ALA A 83 0.51 1.49 12.12
C ALA A 83 0.91 2.29 13.36
N ASN A 84 2.10 2.03 13.90
CA ASN A 84 2.62 2.76 15.07
C ASN A 84 3.98 3.43 14.83
N VAL A 85 4.20 4.48 15.62
CA VAL A 85 5.43 5.27 15.62
C VAL A 85 5.85 5.54 17.06
N VAL A 86 7.17 5.54 17.30
CA VAL A 86 7.76 5.92 18.60
C VAL A 86 8.39 7.29 18.47
N PHE A 87 7.98 8.24 19.31
CA PHE A 87 8.58 9.58 19.37
C PHE A 87 9.73 9.62 20.37
N ALA A 88 10.79 10.37 20.05
CA ALA A 88 11.98 10.48 20.90
C ALA A 88 11.71 11.19 22.24
N GLN A 89 10.63 11.96 22.35
CA GLN A 89 10.23 12.65 23.58
C GLN A 89 9.19 11.84 24.36
N GLY A 90 9.60 10.69 24.90
CA GLY A 90 8.87 9.99 25.95
C GLY A 90 7.62 9.23 25.51
N GLY A 91 7.81 8.00 25.02
CA GLY A 91 6.90 6.86 25.22
C GLY A 91 5.48 6.90 24.62
N GLU A 92 5.06 8.00 24.00
CA GLU A 92 3.73 8.10 23.41
C GLU A 92 3.74 7.45 22.02
N SER A 93 2.78 6.53 21.78
CA SER A 93 2.56 5.90 20.48
C SER A 93 1.25 6.41 19.91
N THR A 94 1.28 6.91 18.69
CA THR A 94 0.07 7.26 17.94
C THR A 94 -0.33 6.08 17.05
N ILE A 95 -1.61 5.70 17.12
CA ILE A 95 -2.23 4.76 16.19
C ILE A 95 -2.91 5.60 15.11
N THR A 96 -2.55 5.36 13.86
CA THR A 96 -3.23 5.95 12.71
C THR A 96 -3.91 4.83 11.95
N GLU A 97 -5.22 4.91 11.80
CA GLU A 97 -5.99 4.03 10.92
C GLU A 97 -5.94 4.58 9.50
N LEU A 98 -5.56 3.75 8.52
CA LEU A 98 -5.85 4.03 7.12
C LEU A 98 -7.21 3.42 6.79
N LEU A 99 -8.12 4.28 6.30
CA LEU A 99 -9.40 3.91 5.71
C LEU A 99 -9.24 3.52 4.23
#